data_AF-B8PZY5-F1
#
_entry.id   AF-B8PZY5-F1
#
_cell.length_a   1.000
_cell.length_b   1.000
_cell.length_c   1.000
_cell.angle_alpha   90.00
_cell.angle_beta   90.00
_cell.angle_gamma   90.00
#
_symmetry.space_group_name_H-M   'P 1'
#
loop_
_entity.id
_entity.type
_entity.pdbx_description
1 polymer ?
#
loop_
_entity_poly.entity_id
_entity_poly.type
_entity_poly.pdbx_seq_one_letter_code
_entity_poly.pdbx_strand_id
1 'polypeptide(L)'
;MSDGRVRPTLYLVDASLYVFRAWHSMPDEFHDADGWPTNAVHGFARFLLELLERERPRHIAVAFDEALDSCFRNALYPAYKANREPAPEALKRQFGQCKALCGALGLVTLAHREYEADDLIGSALHHARTHGHRGVIVSADKDLSQLLGLHDEQWDFARGQRWGAAGVKARHGVDAHQIADYLALCGDAVDNIPGVPGIGAKTAAVLLAHFGSLDALLARIDEIPFLRFRGAAAAAAKLRAHREQALLCRQLSTIALDAPLDHAHDFARAAADATGLRTLCDALSFGPLTRRRLHAAAGLDYATPQ
;
A
#
# COMPACT_ATOMS: atom_id res chain seq x y z
N MET A 1 -11.80 29.43 2.79
CA MET A 1 -11.51 29.86 1.41
C MET A 1 -10.83 28.69 0.74
N SER A 2 -11.53 27.91 -0.10
CA SER A 2 -10.90 26.82 -0.85
C SER A 2 -10.10 27.44 -1.98
N ASP A 3 -8.77 27.31 -1.92
CA ASP A 3 -7.90 27.69 -3.04
C ASP A 3 -8.27 26.81 -4.25
N GLY A 4 -8.95 27.40 -5.23
CA GLY A 4 -9.48 26.74 -6.42
C GLY A 4 -8.41 26.32 -7.43
N ARG A 5 -7.15 26.17 -7.00
CA ARG A 5 -6.06 25.63 -7.84
C ARG A 5 -6.18 24.11 -7.92
N VAL A 6 -6.26 23.59 -9.14
CA VAL A 6 -6.21 22.16 -9.41
C VAL A 6 -4.84 21.64 -8.97
N ARG A 7 -4.82 20.84 -7.88
CA ARG A 7 -3.58 20.19 -7.41
C ARG A 7 -3.19 19.08 -8.39
N PRO A 8 -1.92 18.99 -8.83
CA PRO A 8 -1.46 17.85 -9.60
C PRO A 8 -1.66 16.57 -8.79
N THR A 9 -2.04 15.48 -9.45
CA THR A 9 -2.27 14.19 -8.79
C THR A 9 -1.06 13.29 -8.98
N LEU A 10 -0.56 12.75 -7.87
CA LEU A 10 0.39 11.64 -7.83
C LEU A 10 -0.38 10.34 -7.58
N TYR A 11 -0.23 9.37 -8.47
CA TYR A 11 -0.76 8.02 -8.25
C TYR A 11 0.31 7.17 -7.57
N LEU A 12 -0.05 6.54 -6.46
CA LEU A 12 0.83 5.70 -5.66
C LEU A 12 0.27 4.28 -5.69
N VAL A 13 0.94 3.38 -6.39
CA VAL A 13 0.45 2.01 -6.60
C VAL A 13 1.15 1.08 -5.63
N ASP A 14 0.38 0.40 -4.79
CA ASP A 14 0.82 -0.78 -4.04
C ASP A 14 0.86 -1.97 -4.99
N ALA A 15 2.02 -2.24 -5.58
CA ALA A 15 2.16 -3.27 -6.60
C ALA A 15 2.06 -4.67 -6.01
N SER A 16 2.60 -4.88 -4.80
CA SER A 16 2.60 -6.16 -4.11
C SER A 16 1.20 -6.76 -4.05
N LEU A 17 0.20 -5.96 -3.65
CA LEU A 17 -1.19 -6.39 -3.59
C LEU A 17 -1.72 -6.91 -4.93
N TYR A 18 -1.42 -6.22 -6.04
CA TYR A 18 -1.89 -6.63 -7.37
C TYR A 18 -1.11 -7.80 -7.96
N VAL A 19 0.19 -7.93 -7.67
CA VAL A 19 1.00 -9.08 -8.07
C VAL A 19 0.53 -10.34 -7.35
N PHE A 20 0.35 -10.30 -6.02
CA PHE A 20 -0.20 -11.43 -5.25
C PHE A 20 -1.61 -11.80 -5.70
N ARG A 21 -2.48 -10.80 -5.95
CA ARG A 21 -3.82 -11.06 -6.48
C ARG A 21 -3.75 -11.78 -7.83
N ALA A 22 -2.88 -11.33 -8.72
CA ALA A 22 -2.71 -11.96 -10.03
C ALA A 22 -2.17 -13.39 -9.90
N TRP A 23 -1.18 -13.62 -9.04
CA TRP A 23 -0.63 -14.95 -8.76
C TRP A 23 -1.69 -15.98 -8.36
N HIS A 24 -2.65 -15.59 -7.50
CA HIS A 24 -3.70 -16.50 -7.02
C HIS A 24 -4.95 -16.58 -7.91
N SER A 25 -5.21 -15.58 -8.75
CA SER A 25 -6.45 -15.51 -9.55
C SER A 25 -6.28 -15.79 -11.03
N MET A 26 -5.07 -15.64 -11.57
CA MET A 26 -4.79 -15.92 -12.98
C MET A 26 -4.59 -17.43 -13.21
N PRO A 27 -5.14 -17.99 -14.31
CA PRO A 27 -4.89 -19.37 -14.69
C PRO A 27 -3.40 -19.68 -14.83
N ASP A 28 -3.02 -20.92 -14.50
CA ASP A 28 -1.67 -21.46 -14.66
C ASP A 28 -1.40 -21.89 -16.12
N GLU A 29 -1.71 -21.01 -17.07
CA GLU A 29 -1.57 -21.25 -18.51
C GLU A 29 -0.47 -20.37 -19.12
N PHE A 30 -0.06 -19.32 -18.42
CA PHE A 30 0.92 -18.35 -18.90
C PHE A 30 2.33 -18.79 -18.53
N HIS A 31 3.13 -19.12 -19.53
CA HIS A 31 4.52 -19.52 -19.37
C HIS A 31 5.43 -18.78 -20.35
N ASP A 32 6.68 -18.55 -19.94
CA ASP A 32 7.71 -18.06 -20.86
C ASP A 32 8.29 -19.19 -21.73
N ALA A 33 9.24 -18.85 -22.59
CA ALA A 33 9.90 -19.79 -23.49
C ALA A 33 10.64 -20.93 -22.77
N ASP A 34 11.05 -20.71 -21.51
CA ASP A 34 11.74 -21.69 -20.68
C ASP A 34 10.77 -22.52 -19.81
N GLY A 35 9.45 -22.29 -19.96
CA GLY A 35 8.41 -23.00 -19.23
C GLY A 35 8.17 -22.49 -17.81
N TRP A 36 8.68 -21.32 -17.44
CA TRP A 36 8.40 -20.71 -16.13
C TRP A 36 7.06 -19.97 -16.14
N PRO A 37 6.28 -20.04 -15.05
CA PRO A 37 5.00 -19.33 -14.97
C PRO A 37 5.20 -17.80 -15.00
N THR A 38 4.30 -17.13 -15.71
CA THR A 38 4.24 -15.67 -15.88
C THR A 38 2.84 -15.10 -15.59
N ASN A 39 1.95 -15.92 -15.04
CA ASN A 39 0.55 -15.62 -14.73
C ASN A 39 0.37 -14.31 -13.90
N ALA A 40 1.20 -14.11 -12.87
CA ALA A 40 1.16 -12.91 -12.05
C ALA A 40 1.56 -11.66 -12.84
N VAL A 41 2.59 -11.75 -13.70
CA VAL A 41 3.02 -10.64 -14.56
C VAL A 41 1.94 -10.27 -15.57
N HIS A 42 1.28 -11.26 -16.17
CA HIS A 42 0.17 -11.02 -17.09
C HIS A 42 -1.03 -10.37 -16.40
N GLY A 43 -1.40 -10.82 -15.21
CA GLY A 43 -2.47 -10.20 -14.44
C GLY A 43 -2.13 -8.78 -13.98
N PHE A 44 -0.90 -8.56 -13.51
CA PHE A 44 -0.41 -7.24 -13.13
C PHE A 44 -0.37 -6.27 -14.31
N ALA A 45 0.14 -6.71 -15.47
CA ALA A 45 0.16 -5.90 -16.68
C ALA A 45 -1.24 -5.46 -17.13
N ARG A 46 -2.25 -6.33 -17.01
CA ARG A 46 -3.65 -5.98 -17.31
C ARG A 46 -4.16 -4.87 -16.40
N PHE A 47 -3.97 -5.01 -15.09
CA PHE A 47 -4.32 -3.97 -14.11
C PHE A 47 -3.60 -2.65 -14.41
N LEU A 48 -2.29 -2.71 -14.62
CA LEU A 48 -1.48 -1.51 -14.85
C LEU A 48 -1.90 -0.79 -16.14
N LEU A 49 -2.16 -1.52 -17.21
CA LEU A 49 -2.69 -0.97 -18.46
C LEU A 49 -4.03 -0.28 -18.26
N GLU A 50 -4.98 -0.91 -17.57
CA GLU A 50 -6.28 -0.32 -17.30
C GLU A 50 -6.15 0.98 -16.48
N LEU A 51 -5.25 1.01 -15.50
CA LEU A 51 -4.95 2.21 -14.72
C LEU A 51 -4.37 3.32 -15.61
N LEU A 52 -3.34 3.01 -16.40
CA LEU A 52 -2.66 3.98 -17.27
C LEU A 52 -3.57 4.52 -18.38
N GLU A 53 -4.41 3.68 -18.98
CA GLU A 53 -5.34 4.07 -20.03
C GLU A 53 -6.45 4.97 -19.51
N ARG A 54 -6.98 4.66 -18.31
CA ARG A 54 -8.11 5.38 -17.71
C ARG A 54 -7.71 6.71 -17.10
N GLU A 55 -6.60 6.73 -16.36
CA GLU A 55 -6.21 7.90 -15.57
C GLU A 55 -5.13 8.74 -16.26
N ARG A 56 -4.38 8.16 -17.21
CA ARG A 56 -3.28 8.82 -17.95
C ARG A 56 -2.36 9.64 -17.02
N PRO A 57 -1.80 9.03 -15.97
CA PRO A 57 -1.09 9.77 -14.94
C PRO A 57 0.20 10.38 -15.50
N ARG A 58 0.44 11.66 -15.16
CA ARG A 58 1.72 12.34 -15.43
C ARG A 58 2.75 12.06 -14.33
N HIS A 59 2.28 11.86 -13.10
CA HIS A 59 3.10 11.49 -11.95
C HIS A 59 2.56 10.19 -11.36
N ILE A 60 3.42 9.19 -11.25
CA ILE A 60 3.08 7.86 -10.76
C ILE A 60 4.31 7.19 -10.18
N ALA A 61 4.14 6.60 -9.00
CA ALA A 61 5.12 5.73 -8.38
C ALA A 61 4.50 4.37 -8.06
N VAL A 62 5.25 3.31 -8.32
CA VAL A 62 4.83 1.92 -8.14
C VAL A 62 5.73 1.28 -7.10
N ALA A 63 5.19 1.01 -5.92
CA ALA A 63 5.93 0.49 -4.79
C ALA A 63 5.86 -1.05 -4.72
N PHE A 64 7.00 -1.69 -4.49
CA PHE A 64 7.15 -3.14 -4.38
C PHE A 64 7.77 -3.49 -3.03
N ASP A 65 7.30 -4.57 -2.41
CA ASP A 65 7.94 -5.14 -1.22
C ASP A 65 9.18 -5.95 -1.61
N GLU A 66 10.34 -5.48 -1.17
CA GLU A 66 11.59 -6.26 -1.17
C GLU A 66 12.00 -6.69 0.26
N ALA A 67 11.48 -6.01 1.29
CA ALA A 67 11.78 -6.23 2.70
C ALA A 67 10.88 -7.30 3.37
N LEU A 68 10.57 -8.40 2.67
CA LEU A 68 9.51 -9.34 3.05
C LEU A 68 9.64 -9.93 4.47
N ASP A 69 10.87 -10.23 4.91
CA ASP A 69 11.15 -10.86 6.21
C ASP A 69 12.21 -10.10 7.05
N SER A 70 12.63 -8.92 6.60
CA SER A 70 13.78 -8.20 7.15
C SER A 70 13.58 -6.70 7.26
N CYS A 71 12.34 -6.23 7.25
CA CYS A 71 12.07 -4.81 7.45
C CYS A 71 12.37 -4.38 8.90
N PHE A 72 12.42 -3.07 9.14
CA PHE A 72 12.68 -2.54 10.48
C PHE A 72 11.67 -3.03 11.54
N ARG A 73 10.44 -3.38 11.13
CA ARG A 73 9.42 -3.96 12.05
C ARG A 73 9.81 -5.34 12.54
N ASN A 74 10.49 -6.17 11.74
CA ASN A 74 10.97 -7.49 12.19
C ASN A 74 12.05 -7.36 13.26
N ALA A 75 12.87 -6.30 13.23
CA ALA A 75 13.84 -6.00 14.29
C ALA A 75 13.16 -5.56 15.59
N LEU A 76 12.02 -4.87 15.51
CA LEU A 76 11.22 -4.46 16.67
C LEU A 76 10.39 -5.62 17.26
N TYR A 77 9.79 -6.44 16.40
CA TYR A 77 8.93 -7.55 16.78
C TYR A 77 9.09 -8.73 15.81
N PRO A 78 9.90 -9.76 16.17
CA PRO A 78 10.22 -10.87 15.27
C PRO A 78 9.01 -11.67 14.76
N ALA A 79 7.88 -11.64 15.48
CA ALA A 79 6.67 -12.33 15.05
C ALA A 79 5.83 -11.53 14.03
N TYR A 80 6.18 -10.27 13.74
CA TYR A 80 5.50 -9.46 12.71
C TYR A 80 5.51 -10.18 11.36
N LYS A 81 4.32 -10.37 10.76
CA LYS A 81 4.09 -11.11 9.51
C LYS A 81 4.66 -12.55 9.47
N ALA A 82 5.09 -13.12 10.60
CA ALA A 82 5.68 -14.46 10.67
C ALA A 82 4.70 -15.61 10.34
N ASN A 83 3.41 -15.30 10.24
CA ASN A 83 2.35 -16.18 9.78
C ASN A 83 2.22 -16.25 8.24
N ARG A 84 3.00 -15.47 7.49
CA ARG A 84 3.00 -15.49 6.02
C ARG A 84 3.97 -16.56 5.51
N GLU A 85 3.53 -17.33 4.52
CA GLU A 85 4.41 -18.30 3.86
C GLU A 85 5.43 -17.56 2.97
N PRO A 86 6.70 -18.01 2.92
CA PRO A 86 7.69 -17.44 2.01
C PRO A 86 7.22 -17.52 0.55
N ALA A 87 7.39 -16.43 -0.19
CA ALA A 87 7.06 -16.42 -1.62
C ALA A 87 7.87 -17.49 -2.38
N PRO A 88 7.21 -18.36 -3.18
CA PRO A 88 7.91 -19.32 -4.03
C PRO A 88 8.88 -18.62 -5.00
N GLU A 89 9.94 -19.31 -5.42
CA GLU A 89 10.95 -18.75 -6.34
C GLU A 89 10.32 -18.22 -7.64
N ALA A 90 9.35 -18.95 -8.18
CA ALA A 90 8.58 -18.52 -9.34
C ALA A 90 7.89 -17.17 -9.14
N LEU A 91 7.33 -16.91 -7.95
CA LEU A 91 6.69 -15.64 -7.63
C LEU A 91 7.72 -14.51 -7.48
N LYS A 92 8.85 -14.77 -6.81
CA LYS A 92 9.95 -13.80 -6.69
C LYS A 92 10.47 -13.35 -8.06
N ARG A 93 10.64 -14.29 -8.99
CA ARG A 93 11.00 -13.98 -10.39
C ARG A 93 9.97 -13.06 -11.05
N GLN A 94 8.69 -13.34 -10.86
CA GLN A 94 7.61 -12.52 -11.42
C GLN A 94 7.54 -11.12 -10.80
N PHE A 95 7.87 -10.94 -9.52
CA PHE A 95 8.05 -9.61 -8.93
C PHE A 95 9.13 -8.80 -9.65
N GLY A 96 10.28 -9.41 -9.93
CA GLY A 96 11.35 -8.79 -10.71
C GLY A 96 10.90 -8.40 -12.13
N GLN A 97 10.12 -9.25 -12.79
CA GLN A 97 9.57 -8.99 -14.12
C GLN A 97 8.53 -7.84 -14.10
N CYS A 98 7.67 -7.76 -13.07
CA CYS A 98 6.73 -6.65 -12.88
C CYS A 98 7.47 -5.32 -12.69
N LYS A 99 8.55 -5.30 -11.88
CA LYS A 99 9.39 -4.11 -11.70
C LYS A 99 10.06 -3.69 -13.01
N ALA A 100 10.60 -4.65 -13.77
CA ALA A 100 11.20 -4.40 -15.08
C ALA A 100 10.19 -3.84 -16.08
N LEU A 101 8.95 -4.36 -16.08
CA LEU A 101 7.85 -3.84 -16.90
C LEU A 101 7.52 -2.37 -16.56
N CYS A 102 7.44 -2.04 -15.27
CA CYS A 102 7.22 -0.65 -14.83
C CYS A 102 8.34 0.28 -15.30
N GLY A 103 9.60 -0.13 -15.15
CA GLY A 103 10.76 0.62 -15.63
C GLY A 103 10.73 0.84 -17.15
N ALA A 104 10.43 -0.21 -17.92
CA ALA A 104 10.33 -0.12 -19.37
C ALA A 104 9.21 0.82 -19.86
N LEU A 105 8.13 0.96 -19.08
CA LEU A 105 7.03 1.90 -19.32
C LEU A 105 7.32 3.34 -18.87
N GLY A 106 8.52 3.60 -18.33
CA GLY A 106 8.93 4.90 -17.80
C GLY A 106 8.24 5.27 -16.48
N LEU A 107 7.78 4.29 -15.70
CA LEU A 107 7.16 4.54 -14.41
C LEU A 107 8.23 4.57 -13.31
N VAL A 108 8.04 5.43 -12.30
CA VAL A 108 8.91 5.42 -11.12
C VAL A 108 8.61 4.17 -10.31
N THR A 109 9.64 3.39 -10.00
CA THR A 109 9.53 2.21 -9.14
C THR A 109 10.19 2.49 -7.81
N LEU A 110 9.48 2.18 -6.72
CA LEU A 110 9.98 2.31 -5.36
C LEU A 110 10.16 0.91 -4.77
N ALA A 111 11.33 0.63 -4.25
CA ALA A 111 11.60 -0.59 -3.50
C ALA A 111 12.77 -0.34 -2.56
N HIS A 112 12.74 -0.93 -1.37
CA HIS A 112 13.81 -0.80 -0.39
C HIS A 112 13.95 -2.09 0.43
N ARG A 113 15.15 -2.35 0.93
CA ARG A 113 15.48 -3.59 1.64
C ARG A 113 15.04 -3.61 3.11
N GLU A 114 14.81 -2.42 3.66
CA GLU A 114 14.47 -2.22 5.08
C GLU A 114 13.07 -1.63 5.30
N TYR A 115 12.43 -1.11 4.24
CA TYR A 115 11.12 -0.46 4.30
C TYR A 115 10.14 -1.20 3.38
N GLU A 116 8.90 -1.33 3.83
CA GLU A 116 7.82 -1.98 3.08
C GLU A 116 7.24 -1.03 2.02
N ALA A 117 6.49 -1.56 1.06
CA ALA A 117 5.83 -0.77 0.02
C ALA A 117 4.96 0.35 0.63
N ASP A 118 4.30 0.08 1.75
CA ASP A 118 3.46 1.05 2.46
C ASP A 118 4.26 2.25 2.98
N ASP A 119 5.47 2.01 3.50
CA ASP A 119 6.38 3.05 3.97
C ASP A 119 6.91 3.92 2.83
N LEU A 120 7.20 3.29 1.68
CA LEU A 120 7.61 3.99 0.47
C LEU A 120 6.46 4.85 -0.09
N ILE A 121 5.23 4.34 -0.06
CA ILE A 121 4.02 5.09 -0.43
C ILE A 121 3.79 6.26 0.53
N GLY A 122 3.89 6.02 1.85
CA GLY A 122 3.75 7.04 2.88
C GLY A 122 4.75 8.18 2.73
N SER A 123 6.02 7.82 2.53
CA SER A 123 7.11 8.77 2.34
C SER A 123 6.98 9.54 1.02
N ALA A 124 6.61 8.86 -0.08
CA ALA A 124 6.38 9.51 -1.36
C ALA A 124 5.20 10.49 -1.31
N LEU A 125 4.11 10.11 -0.64
CA LEU A 125 2.96 10.98 -0.45
C LEU A 125 3.31 12.20 0.41
N HIS A 126 4.04 11.98 1.50
CA HIS A 126 4.50 13.06 2.37
C HIS A 126 5.36 14.06 1.59
N HIS A 127 6.34 13.57 0.82
CA HIS A 127 7.18 14.40 -0.04
C HIS A 127 6.38 15.13 -1.12
N ALA A 128 5.47 14.47 -1.82
CA ALA A 128 4.72 15.08 -2.91
C ALA A 128 3.77 16.19 -2.42
N ARG A 129 3.23 16.07 -1.20
CA ARG A 129 2.39 17.10 -0.57
C ARG A 129 3.14 18.40 -0.32
N THR A 130 4.42 18.33 0.07
CA THR A 130 5.24 19.55 0.24
C THR A 130 5.47 20.28 -1.09
N HIS A 131 5.31 19.58 -2.20
CA HIS A 131 5.36 20.10 -3.57
C HIS A 131 3.96 20.40 -4.16
N GLY A 132 2.91 20.38 -3.33
CA GLY A 132 1.56 20.78 -3.72
C GLY A 132 0.72 19.71 -4.41
N HIS A 133 1.22 18.48 -4.54
CA HIS A 133 0.45 17.36 -5.09
C HIS A 133 -0.61 16.85 -4.12
N ARG A 134 -1.69 16.30 -4.66
CA ARG A 134 -2.57 15.37 -3.94
C ARG A 134 -2.20 13.92 -4.30
N GLY A 135 -2.41 13.00 -3.38
CA GLY A 135 -2.22 11.57 -3.59
C GLY A 135 -3.51 10.84 -3.99
N VAL A 136 -3.36 9.88 -4.90
CA VAL A 136 -4.31 8.77 -5.07
C VAL A 136 -3.54 7.48 -4.77
N ILE A 137 -3.82 6.88 -3.62
CA ILE A 137 -3.25 5.59 -3.23
C ILE A 137 -4.10 4.49 -3.85
N VAL A 138 -3.53 3.75 -4.79
CA VAL A 138 -4.16 2.63 -5.48
C VAL A 138 -3.85 1.36 -4.69
N SER A 139 -4.61 1.11 -3.63
CA SER A 139 -4.54 -0.08 -2.78
C SER A 139 -5.87 -0.31 -2.07
N ALA A 140 -6.18 -1.57 -1.76
CA ALA A 140 -7.28 -1.95 -0.89
C ALA A 140 -6.85 -2.10 0.58
N ASP A 141 -5.56 -1.95 0.90
CA ASP A 141 -5.05 -2.12 2.25
C ASP A 141 -5.56 -1.02 3.19
N LYS A 142 -6.22 -1.40 4.28
CA LYS A 142 -6.77 -0.46 5.25
C LYS A 142 -5.67 0.35 5.95
N ASP A 143 -4.46 -0.16 6.05
CA ASP A 143 -3.38 0.47 6.82
C ASP A 143 -2.94 1.78 6.18
N LEU A 144 -2.96 1.82 4.84
CA LEU A 144 -2.70 3.02 4.04
C LEU A 144 -3.75 4.13 4.24
N SER A 145 -4.94 3.82 4.78
CA SER A 145 -5.92 4.86 5.11
C SER A 145 -5.42 5.81 6.19
N GLN A 146 -4.40 5.43 6.98
CA GLN A 146 -3.77 6.33 7.95
C GLN A 146 -3.13 7.56 7.31
N LEU A 147 -2.75 7.44 6.05
CA LEU A 147 -2.06 8.48 5.31
C LEU A 147 -3.01 9.56 4.79
N LEU A 148 -4.32 9.32 4.71
CA LEU A 148 -5.25 10.18 3.98
C LEU A 148 -5.43 11.56 4.63
N GLY A 149 -5.05 12.59 3.87
CA GLY A 149 -5.31 13.99 4.18
C GLY A 149 -6.58 14.51 3.52
N LEU A 150 -6.80 15.83 3.60
CA LEU A 150 -8.02 16.48 3.08
C LEU A 150 -8.22 16.31 1.57
N HIS A 151 -7.14 16.24 0.80
CA HIS A 151 -7.18 16.22 -0.67
C HIS A 151 -6.85 14.86 -1.28
N ASP A 152 -6.52 13.90 -0.43
CA ASP A 152 -6.04 12.59 -0.85
C ASP A 152 -7.18 11.59 -0.90
N GLU A 153 -6.93 10.54 -1.65
CA GLU A 153 -7.90 9.49 -1.87
C GLU A 153 -7.19 8.15 -1.87
N GLN A 154 -7.87 7.14 -1.33
CA GLN A 154 -7.50 5.75 -1.52
C GLN A 154 -8.52 5.09 -2.44
N TRP A 155 -8.02 4.16 -3.27
CA TRP A 155 -8.79 3.51 -4.31
C TRP A 155 -8.51 2.01 -4.35
N ASP A 156 -9.52 1.23 -3.94
CA ASP A 156 -9.62 -0.19 -4.26
C ASP A 156 -9.98 -0.33 -5.75
N PHE A 157 -8.95 -0.51 -6.58
CA PHE A 157 -9.10 -0.62 -8.03
C PHE A 157 -9.98 -1.80 -8.43
N ALA A 158 -9.83 -2.93 -7.73
CA ALA A 158 -10.55 -4.17 -8.00
C ALA A 158 -12.06 -3.98 -7.91
N ARG A 159 -12.50 -3.24 -6.88
CA ARG A 159 -13.92 -3.02 -6.58
C ARG A 159 -14.44 -1.68 -7.11
N GLY A 160 -13.58 -0.87 -7.73
CA GLY A 160 -13.94 0.48 -8.20
C GLY A 160 -14.31 1.44 -7.06
N GLN A 161 -13.90 1.17 -5.82
CA GLN A 161 -14.30 1.97 -4.66
C GLN A 161 -13.23 2.99 -4.31
N ARG A 162 -13.64 4.24 -4.11
CA ARG A 162 -12.75 5.35 -3.74
C ARG A 162 -13.22 6.02 -2.46
N TRP A 163 -12.30 6.47 -1.62
CA TRP A 163 -12.62 7.22 -0.42
C TRP A 163 -11.50 8.19 -0.03
N GLY A 164 -11.88 9.36 0.51
CA GLY A 164 -10.95 10.28 1.18
C GLY A 164 -11.00 10.10 2.70
N ALA A 165 -10.35 11.02 3.43
CA ALA A 165 -10.26 10.97 4.90
C ALA A 165 -11.63 10.82 5.61
N ALA A 166 -12.67 11.50 5.13
CA ALA A 166 -14.03 11.37 5.70
C ALA A 166 -14.64 9.98 5.53
N GLY A 167 -14.28 9.27 4.46
CA GLY A 167 -14.74 7.90 4.21
C GLY A 167 -14.10 6.86 5.12
N VAL A 168 -12.93 7.16 5.72
CA VAL A 168 -12.25 6.28 6.67
C VAL A 168 -13.11 6.06 7.91
N LYS A 169 -13.68 7.14 8.46
CA LYS A 169 -14.55 7.05 9.64
C LYS A 169 -15.78 6.18 9.40
N ALA A 170 -16.40 6.29 8.23
CA ALA A 170 -17.54 5.45 7.86
C ALA A 170 -17.17 3.96 7.74
N ARG A 171 -15.93 3.66 7.32
CA ARG A 171 -15.43 2.28 7.12
C ARG A 171 -14.93 1.63 8.42
N HIS A 172 -14.18 2.37 9.23
CA HIS A 172 -13.42 1.83 10.37
C HIS A 172 -13.91 2.35 11.73
N GLY A 173 -14.77 3.37 11.77
CA GLY A 173 -15.24 3.99 13.01
C GLY A 173 -14.24 4.95 13.65
N VAL A 174 -13.11 5.22 12.99
CA VAL A 174 -12.03 6.10 13.44
C VAL A 174 -11.59 7.04 12.32
N ASP A 175 -11.05 8.20 12.68
CA ASP A 175 -10.52 9.15 11.70
C ASP A 175 -9.21 8.63 11.09
N ALA A 176 -8.83 9.10 9.89
CA ALA A 176 -7.64 8.64 9.16
C ALA A 176 -6.38 8.59 10.04
N HIS A 177 -6.04 9.71 10.68
CA HIS A 177 -4.88 9.81 11.57
C HIS A 177 -4.89 8.86 12.79
N GLN A 178 -6.01 8.19 13.07
CA GLN A 178 -6.17 7.26 14.21
C GLN A 178 -6.03 5.79 13.80
N ILE A 179 -5.85 5.46 12.51
CA ILE A 179 -5.82 4.06 12.05
C ILE A 179 -4.70 3.25 12.71
N ALA A 180 -3.49 3.80 12.83
CA ALA A 180 -2.38 3.12 13.52
C ALA A 180 -2.70 2.89 15.01
N ASP A 181 -3.27 3.88 15.70
CA ASP A 181 -3.70 3.74 17.10
C ASP A 181 -4.83 2.71 17.25
N TYR A 182 -5.73 2.65 16.28
CA TYR A 182 -6.85 1.71 16.25
C TYR A 182 -6.34 0.27 16.13
N LEU A 183 -5.43 0.01 15.19
CA LEU A 183 -4.77 -1.30 15.03
C LEU A 183 -3.89 -1.65 16.23
N ALA A 184 -3.24 -0.66 16.83
CA ALA A 184 -2.48 -0.85 18.07
C ALA A 184 -3.34 -1.35 19.24
N LEU A 185 -4.61 -0.93 19.29
CA LEU A 185 -5.55 -1.33 20.32
C LEU A 185 -6.21 -2.68 20.00
N CYS A 186 -6.73 -2.86 18.77
CA CYS A 186 -7.52 -4.05 18.43
C CYS A 186 -6.74 -5.20 17.80
N GLY A 187 -5.48 -4.97 17.43
CA GLY A 187 -4.64 -5.90 16.70
C GLY A 187 -4.96 -5.97 15.21
N ASP A 188 -4.06 -6.64 14.49
CA ASP A 188 -4.20 -7.06 13.11
C ASP A 188 -3.72 -8.49 12.93
N ALA A 189 -4.66 -9.40 12.70
CA ALA A 189 -4.34 -10.81 12.49
C ALA A 189 -3.60 -11.07 11.17
N VAL A 190 -3.78 -10.21 10.15
CA VAL A 190 -3.12 -10.37 8.84
C VAL A 190 -1.61 -10.20 8.99
N ASP A 191 -1.21 -9.23 9.82
CA ASP A 191 0.19 -8.84 10.04
C ASP A 191 0.78 -9.40 11.34
N ASN A 192 0.03 -10.27 12.01
CA ASN A 192 0.36 -10.82 13.31
C ASN A 192 0.65 -9.73 14.37
N ILE A 193 -0.10 -8.62 14.32
CA ILE A 193 -0.07 -7.57 15.34
C ILE A 193 -1.10 -7.95 16.42
N PRO A 194 -0.66 -8.25 17.65
CA PRO A 194 -1.55 -8.81 18.69
C PRO A 194 -2.53 -7.80 19.28
N GLY A 195 -2.22 -6.50 19.27
CA GLY A 195 -3.01 -5.47 19.93
C GLY A 195 -3.05 -5.63 21.47
N VAL A 196 -4.09 -5.05 22.09
CA VAL A 196 -4.33 -5.17 23.55
C VAL A 196 -5.33 -6.30 23.82
N PRO A 197 -4.96 -7.35 24.59
CA PRO A 197 -5.83 -8.47 24.87
C PRO A 197 -7.21 -8.07 25.41
N GLY A 198 -8.24 -8.43 24.64
CA GLY A 198 -9.63 -8.18 24.99
C GLY A 198 -10.08 -6.72 24.86
N ILE A 199 -9.35 -5.91 24.09
CA ILE A 199 -9.84 -4.66 23.49
C ILE A 199 -10.09 -4.94 22.00
N GLY A 200 -11.35 -5.01 21.60
CA GLY A 200 -11.70 -5.22 20.19
C GLY A 200 -11.96 -3.91 19.44
N ALA A 201 -12.13 -4.01 18.13
CA ALA A 201 -12.45 -2.93 17.19
C ALA A 201 -13.45 -1.89 17.75
N LYS A 202 -14.61 -2.34 18.24
CA LYS A 202 -15.65 -1.44 18.76
C LYS A 202 -15.17 -0.64 19.98
N THR A 203 -14.47 -1.28 20.91
CA THR A 203 -13.94 -0.61 22.10
C THR A 203 -12.82 0.36 21.71
N ALA A 204 -11.92 -0.04 20.81
CA ALA A 204 -10.87 0.83 20.30
C ALA A 204 -11.46 2.10 19.65
N ALA A 205 -12.45 1.96 18.78
CA ALA A 205 -13.12 3.09 18.14
C ALA A 205 -13.81 4.02 19.15
N VAL A 206 -14.50 3.49 20.16
CA VAL A 206 -15.12 4.29 21.24
C VAL A 206 -14.07 5.08 22.03
N LEU A 207 -12.95 4.43 22.38
CA LEU A 207 -11.89 5.08 23.12
C LEU A 207 -11.22 6.19 22.28
N LEU A 208 -10.90 5.91 21.01
CA LEU A 208 -10.27 6.90 20.13
C LEU A 208 -11.21 8.05 19.77
N ALA A 209 -12.51 7.79 19.64
CA ALA A 209 -13.49 8.86 19.48
C ALA A 209 -13.56 9.79 20.70
N HIS A 210 -13.29 9.28 21.90
CA HIS A 210 -13.29 10.08 23.13
C HIS A 210 -11.96 10.80 23.39
N PHE A 211 -10.83 10.09 23.26
CA PHE A 211 -9.52 10.61 23.64
C PHE A 211 -8.72 11.23 22.48
N GLY A 212 -9.09 10.93 21.24
CA GLY A 212 -8.42 11.47 20.04
C GLY A 212 -7.16 10.71 19.62
N SER A 213 -6.34 10.25 20.55
CA SER A 213 -5.12 9.46 20.25
C SER A 213 -4.80 8.44 21.33
N LEU A 214 -3.92 7.49 21.01
CA LEU A 214 -3.41 6.52 21.99
C LEU A 214 -2.66 7.22 23.13
N ASP A 215 -1.87 8.27 22.86
CA ASP A 215 -1.15 8.99 23.92
C ASP A 215 -2.10 9.67 24.90
N ALA A 216 -3.12 10.36 24.40
CA ALA A 216 -4.13 11.01 25.23
C ALA A 216 -4.95 9.98 26.03
N LEU A 217 -5.29 8.85 25.41
CA LEU A 217 -5.95 7.72 26.06
C LEU A 217 -5.09 7.17 27.21
N LEU A 218 -3.80 6.91 26.97
CA LEU A 218 -2.89 6.34 27.96
C LEU A 218 -2.54 7.32 29.10
N ALA A 219 -2.58 8.62 28.84
CA ALA A 219 -2.41 9.67 29.85
C ALA A 219 -3.65 9.83 30.76
N ARG A 220 -4.84 9.48 30.26
CA ARG A 220 -6.13 9.68 30.93
C ARG A 220 -6.87 8.37 31.19
N ILE A 221 -6.14 7.26 31.37
CA ILE A 221 -6.71 5.91 31.58
C ILE A 221 -7.71 5.87 32.75
N ASP A 222 -7.47 6.68 33.79
CA ASP A 222 -8.32 6.71 34.99
C ASP A 222 -9.72 7.26 34.72
N GLU A 223 -9.96 7.90 33.56
CA GLU A 223 -11.27 8.35 33.14
C GLU A 223 -12.09 7.22 32.48
N ILE A 224 -11.44 6.20 31.94
CA ILE A 224 -12.08 5.11 31.19
C ILE A 224 -13.20 4.43 31.98
N PRO A 225 -13.07 4.08 33.29
CA PRO A 225 -14.14 3.46 34.06
C PRO A 225 -15.45 4.25 34.10
N PHE A 226 -15.42 5.57 33.87
CA PHE A 226 -16.59 6.45 33.87
C PHE A 226 -17.24 6.60 32.49
N LEU A 227 -16.64 6.03 31.44
CA LEU A 227 -17.21 6.04 30.09
C LEU A 227 -18.40 5.09 29.99
N ARG A 228 -19.38 5.48 29.16
CA ARG A 228 -20.64 4.75 28.98
C ARG A 228 -20.52 3.61 27.96
N PHE A 229 -19.75 2.58 28.29
CA PHE A 229 -19.75 1.31 27.55
C PHE A 229 -19.53 0.09 28.45
N ARG A 230 -20.01 -1.07 28.02
CA ARG A 230 -19.91 -2.32 28.80
C ARG A 230 -18.44 -2.73 28.96
N GLY A 231 -18.01 -2.94 30.21
CA GLY A 231 -16.66 -3.41 30.52
C GLY A 231 -15.60 -2.31 30.60
N ALA A 232 -15.99 -1.04 30.72
CA ALA A 232 -15.07 0.09 30.77
C ALA A 232 -13.99 -0.04 31.87
N ALA A 233 -14.36 -0.41 33.10
CA ALA A 233 -13.39 -0.65 34.18
C ALA A 233 -12.37 -1.77 33.85
N ALA A 234 -12.83 -2.85 33.21
CA ALA A 234 -11.94 -3.93 32.77
C ALA A 234 -11.04 -3.51 31.61
N ALA A 235 -11.54 -2.67 30.70
CA ALA A 235 -10.75 -2.08 29.63
C ALA A 235 -9.62 -1.20 30.20
N ALA A 236 -9.92 -0.37 31.20
CA ALA A 236 -8.91 0.43 31.90
C ALA A 236 -7.81 -0.45 32.53
N ALA A 237 -8.20 -1.54 33.22
CA ALA A 237 -7.25 -2.48 33.81
C ALA A 237 -6.35 -3.14 32.75
N LYS A 238 -6.91 -3.60 31.63
CA LYS A 238 -6.16 -4.17 30.49
C LYS A 238 -5.19 -3.17 29.88
N LEU A 239 -5.61 -1.92 29.67
CA LEU A 239 -4.76 -0.87 29.11
C LEU A 239 -3.59 -0.51 30.03
N ARG A 240 -3.79 -0.52 31.36
CA ARG A 240 -2.67 -0.37 32.31
C ARG A 240 -1.70 -1.55 32.21
N ALA A 241 -2.22 -2.78 32.19
CA ALA A 241 -1.42 -4.00 32.15
C ALA A 241 -0.64 -4.17 30.83
N HIS A 242 -1.18 -3.67 29.72
CA HIS A 242 -0.64 -3.85 28.37
C HIS A 242 -0.23 -2.52 27.71
N ARG A 243 0.17 -1.53 28.51
CA ARG A 243 0.57 -0.20 28.01
C ARG A 243 1.71 -0.29 26.99
N GLU A 244 2.79 -1.00 27.34
CA GLU A 244 3.97 -1.15 26.47
C GLU A 244 3.63 -1.90 25.19
N GLN A 245 2.78 -2.93 25.29
CA GLN A 245 2.28 -3.68 24.14
C GLN A 245 1.52 -2.78 23.16
N ALA A 246 0.63 -1.90 23.67
CA ALA A 246 -0.10 -0.97 22.82
C ALA A 246 0.86 0.00 22.09
N LEU A 247 1.89 0.48 22.78
CA LEU A 247 2.91 1.36 22.18
C LEU A 247 3.73 0.64 21.11
N LEU A 248 4.15 -0.60 21.36
CA LEU A 248 4.82 -1.45 20.37
C LEU A 248 3.92 -1.70 19.15
N CYS A 249 2.66 -2.10 19.38
CA CYS A 249 1.73 -2.35 18.28
C CYS A 249 1.47 -1.08 17.45
N ARG A 250 1.48 0.11 18.08
CA ARG A 250 1.42 1.39 17.35
C ARG A 250 2.65 1.59 16.47
N GLN A 251 3.86 1.33 16.98
CA GLN A 251 5.08 1.42 16.17
C GLN A 251 5.03 0.48 14.96
N LEU A 252 4.54 -0.75 15.15
CA LEU A 252 4.36 -1.71 14.06
C LEU A 252 3.30 -1.25 13.05
N SER A 253 2.19 -0.67 13.51
CA SER A 253 1.08 -0.24 12.63
C SER A 253 1.31 1.12 11.94
N THR A 254 2.28 1.91 12.41
CA THR A 254 2.55 3.24 11.88
C THR A 254 3.38 3.13 10.61
N ILE A 255 2.90 3.74 9.53
CA ILE A 255 3.63 3.83 8.26
C ILE A 255 4.69 4.93 8.36
N ALA A 256 5.92 4.62 7.95
CA ALA A 256 7.00 5.59 7.91
C ALA A 256 6.76 6.65 6.82
N LEU A 257 7.16 7.89 7.11
CA LEU A 257 6.98 9.05 6.20
C LEU A 257 8.32 9.63 5.73
N ASP A 258 9.41 9.00 6.11
CA ASP A 258 10.80 9.43 5.93
C ASP A 258 11.71 8.30 5.41
N ALA A 259 11.12 7.24 4.82
CA ALA A 259 11.88 6.22 4.12
C ALA A 259 12.70 6.87 2.98
N PRO A 260 13.94 6.43 2.74
CA PRO A 260 14.78 6.96 1.68
C PRO A 260 14.15 6.67 0.32
N LEU A 261 13.89 7.73 -0.44
CA LEU A 261 13.40 7.66 -1.82
C LEU A 261 14.54 8.06 -2.74
N ASP A 262 15.14 7.09 -3.43
CA ASP A 262 16.23 7.36 -4.36
C ASP A 262 15.76 8.30 -5.49
N HIS A 263 16.38 9.48 -5.60
CA HIS A 263 16.32 10.47 -6.70
C HIS A 263 14.95 10.81 -7.34
N ALA A 264 13.82 10.50 -6.69
CA ALA A 264 12.48 10.79 -7.21
C ALA A 264 12.07 12.24 -6.92
N HIS A 265 12.58 13.19 -7.71
CA HIS A 265 12.38 14.61 -7.47
C HIS A 265 10.94 15.12 -7.72
N ASP A 266 10.12 14.37 -8.45
CA ASP A 266 8.72 14.75 -8.72
C ASP A 266 7.77 13.57 -9.05
N PHE A 267 8.30 12.34 -9.10
CA PHE A 267 7.58 11.14 -9.56
C PHE A 267 6.99 11.25 -10.98
N ALA A 268 7.50 12.16 -11.81
CA ALA A 268 7.08 12.29 -13.19
C ALA A 268 7.47 11.04 -13.97
N ARG A 269 6.63 10.65 -14.94
CA ARG A 269 6.97 9.58 -15.86
C ARG A 269 8.21 9.94 -16.68
N ALA A 270 9.15 9.02 -16.77
CA ALA A 270 10.27 9.10 -17.68
C ALA A 270 9.86 8.70 -19.11
N ALA A 271 10.77 8.89 -20.06
CA ALA A 271 10.63 8.28 -21.38
C ALA A 271 10.67 6.74 -21.26
N ALA A 272 9.81 6.07 -22.02
CA ALA A 272 9.78 4.61 -22.04
C ALA A 272 11.02 4.02 -22.75
N ASP A 273 11.50 2.89 -22.25
CA ASP A 273 12.54 2.10 -22.93
C ASP A 273 11.88 1.17 -23.95
N ALA A 274 11.85 1.64 -25.20
CA ALA A 274 11.23 0.90 -26.29
C ALA A 274 11.91 -0.46 -26.54
N THR A 275 13.23 -0.56 -26.35
CA THR A 275 13.95 -1.82 -26.57
C THR A 275 13.70 -2.79 -25.43
N GLY A 276 13.84 -2.33 -24.18
CA GLY A 276 13.53 -3.12 -23.00
C GLY A 276 12.09 -3.61 -23.00
N LEU A 277 11.12 -2.76 -23.39
CA LEU A 277 9.72 -3.15 -23.47
C LEU A 277 9.48 -4.27 -24.48
N ARG A 278 10.08 -4.18 -25.67
CA ARG A 278 9.98 -5.25 -26.69
C ARG A 278 10.58 -6.55 -26.19
N THR A 279 11.80 -6.51 -25.66
CA THR A 279 12.49 -7.68 -25.11
C THR A 279 11.69 -8.34 -23.99
N LEU A 280 11.11 -7.55 -23.07
CA LEU A 280 10.24 -8.08 -22.02
C LEU A 280 8.98 -8.70 -22.60
N CYS A 281 8.37 -8.10 -23.63
CA CYS A 281 7.19 -8.67 -24.27
C CYS A 281 7.47 -10.03 -24.93
N ASP A 282 8.65 -10.20 -25.52
CA ASP A 282 9.12 -11.48 -26.08
C ASP A 282 9.35 -12.50 -24.98
N ALA A 283 10.12 -12.14 -23.96
CA ALA A 283 10.43 -13.03 -22.84
C ALA A 283 9.18 -13.48 -22.08
N LEU A 284 8.19 -12.61 -21.92
CA LEU A 284 6.96 -12.90 -21.16
C LEU A 284 5.83 -13.49 -22.03
N SER A 285 6.09 -13.77 -23.30
CA SER A 285 5.09 -14.30 -24.23
C SER A 285 3.81 -13.45 -24.29
N PHE A 286 3.91 -12.12 -24.22
CA PHE A 286 2.74 -11.25 -24.31
C PHE A 286 2.08 -11.35 -25.69
N GLY A 287 0.76 -11.55 -25.73
CA GLY A 287 0.01 -11.58 -26.98
C GLY A 287 -0.04 -10.21 -27.70
N PRO A 288 -0.34 -10.19 -29.01
CA PRO A 288 -0.30 -8.97 -29.83
C PRO A 288 -1.15 -7.81 -29.29
N LEU A 289 -2.31 -8.11 -28.71
CA LEU A 289 -3.19 -7.10 -28.13
C LEU A 289 -2.54 -6.40 -26.91
N THR A 290 -1.98 -7.19 -25.99
CA THR A 290 -1.29 -6.65 -24.79
C THR A 290 -0.07 -5.83 -25.20
N ARG A 291 0.73 -6.31 -26.14
CA ARG A 291 1.88 -5.57 -26.68
C ARG A 291 1.49 -4.21 -27.24
N ARG A 292 0.44 -4.17 -28.08
CA ARG A 292 -0.07 -2.92 -28.65
C ARG A 292 -0.50 -1.94 -27.54
N ARG A 293 -1.21 -2.42 -26.52
CA ARG A 293 -1.64 -1.59 -25.38
C ARG A 293 -0.45 -1.06 -24.57
N LEU A 294 0.57 -1.90 -24.33
CA LEU A 294 1.79 -1.50 -23.63
C LEU A 294 2.55 -0.41 -24.39
N HIS A 295 2.73 -0.58 -25.71
CA HIS A 295 3.33 0.44 -26.56
C HIS A 295 2.53 1.75 -26.53
N ALA A 296 1.21 1.69 -26.65
CA ALA A 296 0.35 2.88 -26.57
C ALA A 296 0.45 3.58 -25.20
N ALA A 297 0.43 2.84 -24.09
CA ALA A 297 0.57 3.38 -22.74
C ALA A 297 1.96 4.01 -22.49
N ALA A 298 2.98 3.51 -23.19
CA ALA A 298 4.34 4.02 -23.22
C ALA A 298 4.53 5.23 -24.17
N GLY A 299 3.53 5.57 -24.99
CA GLY A 299 3.67 6.61 -26.03
C GLY A 299 4.59 6.19 -27.19
N LEU A 300 4.68 4.89 -27.46
CA LEU A 300 5.53 4.29 -28.50
C LEU A 300 4.67 3.78 -29.66
N ASP A 301 5.21 3.85 -30.87
CA ASP A 301 4.61 3.19 -32.03
C ASP A 301 4.72 1.66 -31.90
N TYR A 302 3.65 0.95 -32.27
CA TYR A 302 3.64 -0.50 -32.34
C TYR A 302 3.75 -0.94 -33.80
N ALA A 303 4.98 -1.26 -34.24
CA ALA A 303 5.18 -1.99 -35.48
C ALA A 303 4.79 -3.45 -35.24
N THR A 304 3.80 -3.96 -35.99
CA THR A 304 3.42 -5.38 -35.90
C THR A 304 4.60 -6.19 -36.45
N PRO A 305 5.17 -7.16 -35.71
CA PRO A 305 6.18 -8.05 -36.28
C PRO A 305 5.58 -8.77 -37.49
N GLN A 306 6.30 -8.79 -38.62
CA GLN A 306 5.93 -9.57 -39.81
C GLN A 306 5.97 -11.07 -39.52
#